data_AF-A0A143PGW6-F1
#
_entry.id   AF-A0A143PGW6-F1
#
_cell.length_a   1.000
_cell.length_b   1.000
_cell.length_c   1.000
_cell.angle_alpha   90.00
_cell.angle_beta   90.00
_cell.angle_gamma   90.00
#
_symmetry.space_group_name_H-M   'P 1'
#
loop_
_entity.id
_entity.type
_entity.pdbx_description
1 polymer ?
#
loop_
_entity_poly.entity_id
_entity_poly.type
_entity_poly.pdbx_seq_one_letter_code
_entity_poly.pdbx_strand_id
1 'polypeptide(L)'
;MTGTLFLISPVVAFSLLAIGCAGAAPEASYEASAQAREYPIAGVVRGVDKGARQLTVAHEAIPGLMDGMTMSFAVKETWAIQVAQPGDRLSALLVVDGARSWIQGISLSKPATGADATGSAASATDAGIGPAAGTPLPPTPLRDQAGRVVTARSFAGRDIIVTFIYTRCPLPDFCPLMMRRLDDVAARLRKSGRRDDVQMVAISIDPAHDTPRVLEAYGRAHITGEAADPFQRWSLLTGTPEQVGEWATFFALTYEPDGKEIAHGLRTAVVDREGRVVGVLRGNQWTTDELMRLLPPR
;
A
#
# COMPACT_ATOMS: atom_id res chain seq x y z
N MET A 1 65.22 6.84 59.39
CA MET A 1 65.19 5.90 58.25
C MET A 1 63.75 5.49 58.01
N THR A 2 63.05 6.16 57.10
CA THR A 2 61.81 5.68 56.44
C THR A 2 61.47 6.73 55.38
N GLY A 3 61.98 6.53 54.17
CA GLY A 3 61.59 7.29 52.98
C GLY A 3 60.48 6.53 52.27
N THR A 4 59.35 7.18 52.05
CA THR A 4 58.20 6.61 51.33
C THR A 4 58.26 7.06 49.88
N LEU A 5 58.58 6.11 48.99
CA LEU A 5 58.67 6.29 47.55
C LEU A 5 57.25 6.16 46.94
N PHE A 6 56.70 7.24 46.37
CA PHE A 6 55.47 7.16 45.57
C PHE A 6 55.82 6.79 44.13
N LEU A 7 55.41 5.59 43.70
CA LEU A 7 55.44 5.14 42.31
C LEU A 7 54.25 5.76 41.55
N ILE A 8 54.56 6.58 40.55
CA ILE A 8 53.59 7.11 39.57
C ILE A 8 53.52 6.09 38.43
N SER A 9 52.34 5.49 38.21
CA SER A 9 52.07 4.60 37.09
C SER A 9 51.25 5.37 36.02
N PRO A 10 51.64 5.38 34.73
CA PRO A 10 50.87 6.06 33.70
C PRO A 10 49.77 5.14 33.17
N VAL A 11 48.51 5.50 33.38
CA VAL A 11 47.37 4.85 32.74
C VAL A 11 47.29 5.34 31.28
N VAL A 12 47.60 4.45 30.36
CA VAL A 12 47.42 4.62 28.91
C VAL A 12 45.91 4.58 28.61
N ALA A 13 45.35 5.70 28.16
CA ALA A 13 43.97 5.78 27.71
C ALA A 13 43.84 5.16 26.30
N PHE A 14 43.24 3.97 26.23
CA PHE A 14 42.84 3.34 24.97
C PHE A 14 41.49 3.92 24.54
N SER A 15 41.51 4.86 23.60
CA SER A 15 40.29 5.37 22.95
C SER A 15 39.73 4.31 21.99
N LEU A 16 38.66 3.64 22.40
CA LEU A 16 37.86 2.77 21.55
C LEU A 16 37.08 3.64 20.54
N LEU A 17 37.52 3.62 19.27
CA LEU A 17 36.72 4.05 18.14
C LEU A 17 35.51 3.10 18.00
N ALA A 18 34.32 3.58 18.35
CA ALA A 18 33.08 2.91 18.00
C ALA A 18 32.83 3.11 16.50
N ILE A 19 33.12 2.08 15.70
CA ILE A 19 32.71 1.98 14.30
C ILE A 19 31.19 1.85 14.30
N GLY A 20 30.52 2.90 13.83
CA GLY A 20 29.07 2.91 13.69
C GLY A 20 28.62 1.86 12.67
N CYS A 21 27.98 0.80 13.17
CA CYS A 21 27.22 -0.10 12.32
C CYS A 21 26.09 0.71 11.66
N ALA A 22 26.15 0.83 10.33
CA ALA A 22 24.99 1.22 9.54
C ALA A 22 23.86 0.23 9.86
N GLY A 23 22.82 0.70 10.53
CA GLY A 23 21.66 -0.12 10.88
C GLY A 23 21.00 -0.64 9.61
N ALA A 24 21.03 -1.95 9.43
CA ALA A 24 20.09 -2.62 8.54
C ALA A 24 18.66 -2.22 8.94
N ALA A 25 17.79 -1.99 7.97
CA ALA A 25 16.37 -1.78 8.23
C ALA A 25 15.86 -2.94 9.09
N PRO A 26 15.10 -2.69 10.18
CA PRO A 26 14.63 -3.76 11.05
C PRO A 26 13.84 -4.76 10.21
N GLU A 27 14.23 -6.03 10.27
CA GLU A 27 13.42 -7.12 9.72
C GLU A 27 12.01 -6.99 10.30
N ALA A 28 10.99 -7.11 9.46
CA ALA A 28 9.61 -7.05 9.92
C ALA A 28 9.40 -8.13 10.99
N SER A 29 9.27 -7.73 12.26
CA SER A 29 8.97 -8.64 13.35
C SER A 29 7.57 -9.20 13.16
N TYR A 30 7.42 -10.53 13.05
CA TYR A 30 6.11 -11.19 12.97
C TYR A 30 5.64 -11.68 14.35
N GLU A 31 5.95 -10.88 15.37
CA GLU A 31 5.49 -11.08 16.75
C GLU A 31 4.23 -10.25 16.97
N ALA A 32 3.17 -10.91 17.42
CA ALA A 32 1.89 -10.29 17.72
C ALA A 32 1.96 -9.55 19.07
N SER A 33 1.48 -8.32 19.11
CA SER A 33 1.24 -7.62 20.36
C SER A 33 0.07 -8.24 21.13
N ALA A 34 -0.08 -7.87 22.41
CA ALA A 34 -1.23 -8.27 23.23
C ALA A 34 -2.59 -7.79 22.69
N GLN A 35 -2.60 -6.85 21.72
CA GLN A 35 -3.81 -6.29 21.12
C GLN A 35 -4.14 -6.90 19.76
N ALA A 36 -3.29 -7.83 19.27
CA ALA A 36 -3.51 -8.49 18.01
C ALA A 36 -4.81 -9.30 18.01
N ARG A 37 -5.53 -9.24 16.89
CA ARG A 37 -6.72 -10.08 16.65
C ARG A 37 -6.41 -11.06 15.55
N GLU A 38 -6.91 -12.28 15.70
CA GLU A 38 -6.73 -13.35 14.71
C GLU A 38 -8.06 -13.72 14.08
N TYR A 39 -8.06 -13.89 12.76
CA TYR A 39 -9.24 -14.26 11.99
C TYR A 39 -8.89 -15.46 11.10
N PRO A 40 -9.72 -16.53 11.09
CA PRO A 40 -9.54 -17.61 10.14
C PRO A 40 -9.66 -17.08 8.71
N ILE A 41 -8.71 -17.46 7.86
CA ILE A 41 -8.71 -17.12 6.44
C ILE A 41 -8.53 -18.40 5.63
N ALA A 42 -9.37 -18.56 4.60
CA ALA A 42 -9.27 -19.61 3.61
C ALA A 42 -9.35 -19.01 2.21
N GLY A 43 -8.72 -19.65 1.24
CA GLY A 43 -8.74 -19.14 -0.13
C GLY A 43 -7.86 -19.91 -1.11
N VAL A 44 -7.67 -19.32 -2.29
CA VAL A 44 -6.82 -19.85 -3.35
C VAL A 44 -5.67 -18.88 -3.59
N VAL A 45 -4.43 -19.39 -3.60
CA VAL A 45 -3.25 -18.61 -3.97
C VAL A 45 -3.39 -18.24 -5.45
N ARG A 46 -3.41 -16.95 -5.74
CA ARG A 46 -3.38 -16.39 -7.11
C ARG A 46 -1.97 -16.00 -7.53
N GLY A 47 -1.10 -15.65 -6.59
CA GLY A 47 0.26 -15.22 -6.88
C GLY A 47 1.22 -15.29 -5.70
N VAL A 48 2.52 -15.29 -6.01
CA VAL A 48 3.60 -15.39 -5.03
C VAL A 48 4.64 -14.32 -5.34
N ASP A 49 4.85 -13.40 -4.40
CA ASP A 49 5.94 -12.43 -4.46
C ASP A 49 7.01 -12.83 -3.43
N LYS A 50 8.06 -13.49 -3.93
CA LYS A 50 9.18 -13.95 -3.09
C LYS A 50 10.01 -12.78 -2.55
N GLY A 51 10.14 -11.70 -3.32
CA GLY A 51 10.92 -10.53 -2.94
C GLY A 51 10.25 -9.75 -1.81
N ALA A 52 8.94 -9.54 -1.92
CA ALA A 52 8.13 -8.86 -0.92
C ALA A 52 7.66 -9.78 0.24
N ARG A 53 7.90 -11.10 0.14
CA ARG A 53 7.37 -12.12 1.08
C ARG A 53 5.85 -12.04 1.23
N GLN A 54 5.14 -11.99 0.10
CA GLN A 54 3.69 -11.88 0.06
C GLN A 54 3.05 -12.99 -0.78
N LEU A 55 1.86 -13.41 -0.38
CA LEU A 55 0.97 -14.25 -1.19
C LEU A 55 -0.25 -13.44 -1.60
N THR A 56 -0.54 -13.39 -2.89
CA THR A 56 -1.84 -12.90 -3.38
C THR A 56 -2.84 -14.03 -3.28
N VAL A 57 -3.88 -13.86 -2.47
CA VAL A 57 -4.87 -14.88 -2.15
C VAL A 57 -6.26 -14.35 -2.52
N ALA A 58 -6.98 -15.10 -3.34
CA ALA A 58 -8.43 -15.04 -3.49
C ALA A 58 -9.06 -15.65 -2.25
N HIS A 59 -9.34 -14.84 -1.25
CA HIS A 59 -9.83 -15.31 0.04
C HIS A 59 -11.35 -15.27 0.11
N GLU A 60 -11.91 -16.25 0.79
CA GLU A 60 -13.32 -16.28 1.16
C GLU A 60 -13.64 -15.16 2.16
N ALA A 61 -14.92 -14.89 2.41
CA ALA A 61 -15.31 -13.92 3.43
C ALA A 61 -14.67 -14.26 4.78
N ILE A 62 -14.07 -13.26 5.43
CA ILE A 62 -13.46 -13.40 6.75
C ILE A 62 -14.48 -12.91 7.78
N PRO A 63 -15.11 -13.81 8.55
CA PRO A 63 -16.23 -13.44 9.42
C PRO A 63 -15.86 -12.33 10.41
N GLY A 64 -16.67 -11.27 10.43
CA GLY A 64 -16.48 -10.13 11.33
C GLY A 64 -15.37 -9.16 10.92
N LEU A 65 -14.71 -9.37 9.77
CA LEU A 65 -13.64 -8.49 9.29
C LEU A 65 -13.95 -7.89 7.91
N MET A 66 -14.15 -8.74 6.89
CA MET A 66 -14.35 -8.28 5.50
C MET A 66 -14.93 -9.38 4.60
N ASP A 67 -15.58 -8.97 3.50
CA ASP A 67 -16.08 -9.87 2.45
C ASP A 67 -14.93 -10.51 1.65
N GLY A 68 -15.26 -11.52 0.84
CA GLY A 68 -14.28 -12.23 0.01
C GLY A 68 -13.73 -11.35 -1.11
N MET A 69 -12.41 -11.42 -1.32
CA MET A 69 -11.69 -10.64 -2.33
C MET A 69 -10.31 -11.24 -2.62
N THR A 70 -9.65 -10.76 -3.68
CA THR A 70 -8.28 -11.17 -4.00
C THR A 70 -7.28 -10.10 -3.56
N MET A 71 -6.39 -10.40 -2.61
CA MET A 71 -5.39 -9.43 -2.15
C MET A 71 -4.10 -10.06 -1.62
N SER A 72 -3.04 -9.25 -1.51
CA SER A 72 -1.72 -9.72 -1.07
C SER A 72 -1.57 -9.70 0.45
N PHE A 73 -1.15 -10.80 1.06
CA PHE A 73 -0.90 -10.89 2.50
C PHE A 73 0.58 -11.09 2.77
N ALA A 74 1.14 -10.36 3.74
CA ALA A 74 2.46 -10.65 4.27
C ALA A 74 2.49 -12.03 4.91
N VAL A 75 3.59 -12.76 4.73
CA VAL A 75 3.73 -14.13 5.21
C VAL A 75 4.80 -14.26 6.27
N LYS A 76 4.40 -14.72 7.46
CA LYS A 76 5.31 -15.01 8.56
C LYS A 76 6.25 -16.17 8.22
N GLU A 77 5.71 -17.29 7.77
CA GLU A 77 6.47 -18.51 7.52
C GLU A 77 7.22 -18.49 6.18
N THR A 78 8.55 -18.37 6.23
CA THR A 78 9.40 -18.34 5.03
C THR A 78 9.23 -19.57 4.13
N TRP A 79 8.98 -20.75 4.70
CA TRP A 79 8.81 -21.99 3.92
C TRP A 79 7.61 -21.89 2.97
N ALA A 80 6.50 -21.26 3.40
CA ALA A 80 5.29 -21.15 2.61
C ALA A 80 5.52 -20.32 1.34
N ILE A 81 6.29 -19.23 1.42
CA ILE A 81 6.70 -18.43 0.26
C ILE A 81 7.54 -19.21 -0.74
N GLN A 82 8.32 -20.20 -0.29
CA GLN A 82 9.17 -20.98 -1.19
C GLN A 82 8.40 -22.04 -1.97
N VAL A 83 7.35 -22.62 -1.37
CA VAL A 83 6.66 -23.80 -1.92
C VAL A 83 5.28 -23.49 -2.52
N ALA A 84 4.64 -22.38 -2.11
CA ALA A 84 3.34 -21.99 -2.64
C ALA A 84 3.39 -21.78 -4.16
N GLN A 85 2.31 -22.17 -4.82
CA GLN A 85 2.10 -21.96 -6.26
C GLN A 85 0.69 -21.40 -6.51
N PRO A 86 0.49 -20.60 -7.56
CA PRO A 86 -0.84 -20.25 -8.02
C PRO A 86 -1.72 -21.51 -8.21
N GLY A 87 -2.94 -21.47 -7.68
CA GLY A 87 -3.89 -22.59 -7.65
C GLY A 87 -3.89 -23.40 -6.36
N ASP A 88 -2.88 -23.24 -5.49
CA ASP A 88 -2.88 -23.90 -4.17
C ASP A 88 -4.02 -23.37 -3.29
N ARG A 89 -4.69 -24.27 -2.56
CA ARG A 89 -5.64 -23.90 -1.51
C ARG A 89 -4.89 -23.58 -0.23
N LEU A 90 -5.23 -22.45 0.36
CA LEU A 90 -4.64 -21.91 1.58
C LEU A 90 -5.67 -21.89 2.71
N SER A 91 -5.25 -22.31 3.89
CA SER A 91 -5.92 -22.03 5.17
C SER A 91 -4.90 -21.48 6.15
N ALA A 92 -5.22 -20.41 6.86
CA ALA A 92 -4.31 -19.76 7.80
C ALA A 92 -5.08 -18.94 8.85
N LEU A 93 -4.34 -18.25 9.72
CA LEU A 93 -4.84 -17.18 10.57
C LEU A 93 -4.32 -15.85 10.05
N LEU A 94 -5.22 -14.92 9.74
CA LEU A 94 -4.90 -13.52 9.49
C LEU A 94 -4.78 -12.80 10.83
N VAL A 95 -3.57 -12.36 11.16
CA VAL A 95 -3.27 -11.54 12.34
C VAL A 95 -3.38 -10.08 11.93
N VAL A 96 -4.18 -9.31 12.66
CA VAL A 96 -4.28 -7.85 12.55
C VAL A 96 -3.81 -7.25 13.86
N ASP A 97 -2.66 -6.59 13.83
CA ASP A 97 -1.98 -6.07 15.02
C ASP A 97 -1.65 -4.59 14.85
N GLY A 98 -2.62 -3.74 15.19
CA GLY A 98 -2.49 -2.28 15.31
C GLY A 98 -1.99 -1.58 14.03
N ALA A 99 -0.70 -1.70 13.74
CA ALA A 99 -0.01 -1.11 12.60
C ALA A 99 0.25 -2.08 11.42
N ARG A 100 0.12 -3.40 11.61
CA ARG A 100 0.49 -4.41 10.58
C ARG A 100 -0.53 -5.54 10.50
N SER A 101 -0.55 -6.24 9.37
CA SER A 101 -1.25 -7.52 9.23
C SER A 101 -0.39 -8.57 8.51
N TRP A 102 -0.58 -9.84 8.84
CA TRP A 102 0.10 -10.96 8.19
C TRP A 102 -0.71 -12.25 8.35
N ILE A 103 -0.44 -13.24 7.51
CA ILE A 103 -0.95 -14.59 7.69
C ILE A 103 0.10 -15.48 8.39
N GLN A 104 -0.38 -16.34 9.28
CA GLN A 104 0.41 -17.34 10.00
C GLN A 104 -0.35 -18.65 10.18
N GLY A 105 0.34 -19.71 10.59
CA GLY A 105 -0.25 -21.04 10.75
C GLY A 105 -0.69 -21.63 9.40
N ILE A 106 0.08 -21.34 8.35
CA ILE A 106 -0.31 -21.64 6.96
C ILE A 106 -0.36 -23.15 6.72
N SER A 107 -1.47 -23.60 6.16
CA SER A 107 -1.64 -24.92 5.53
C SER A 107 -1.89 -24.72 4.03
N LEU A 108 -1.10 -25.41 3.21
CA LEU A 108 -1.23 -25.41 1.75
C LEU A 108 -1.62 -26.81 1.28
N SER A 109 -2.59 -26.87 0.36
CA SER A 109 -2.96 -28.10 -0.32
C SER A 109 -3.06 -27.86 -1.82
N LYS A 110 -2.69 -28.88 -2.61
CA LYS A 110 -2.82 -28.82 -4.07
C LYS A 110 -4.31 -28.87 -4.45
N PRO A 111 -4.71 -28.23 -5.56
CA PRO A 111 -6.07 -28.40 -6.06
C PRO A 111 -6.34 -29.88 -6.30
N ALA A 112 -7.54 -30.35 -5.90
CA ALA A 112 -7.94 -31.71 -6.14
C ALA A 112 -7.90 -31.96 -7.66
N THR A 113 -7.18 -33.00 -8.10
CA THR A 113 -7.14 -33.40 -9.50
C THR A 113 -8.55 -33.81 -9.94
N GLY A 114 -9.23 -32.91 -10.65
CA GLY A 114 -10.55 -33.17 -11.26
C GLY A 114 -11.68 -32.27 -10.77
N ALA A 115 -11.53 -30.95 -10.85
CA ALA A 115 -12.64 -30.00 -10.96
C ALA A 115 -12.10 -28.66 -11.50
N ASP A 116 -12.48 -28.33 -12.74
CA ASP A 116 -12.51 -27.01 -13.35
C ASP A 116 -11.29 -26.09 -13.14
N ALA A 117 -10.18 -26.45 -13.80
CA ALA A 117 -9.18 -25.48 -14.21
C ALA A 117 -9.70 -24.68 -15.43
N THR A 118 -10.78 -23.92 -15.26
CA THR A 118 -11.17 -22.83 -16.16
C THR A 118 -11.09 -21.51 -15.43
N GLY A 119 -9.96 -21.27 -14.77
CA GLY A 119 -9.50 -19.94 -14.42
C GLY A 119 -8.18 -19.77 -15.15
N SER A 120 -8.16 -18.90 -16.17
CA SER A 120 -6.94 -18.57 -16.89
C SER A 120 -5.84 -18.28 -15.87
N ALA A 121 -4.77 -19.07 -15.89
CA ALA A 121 -3.51 -18.73 -15.26
C ALA A 121 -2.95 -17.52 -16.00
N ALA A 122 -3.55 -16.34 -15.76
CA ALA A 122 -2.85 -15.09 -15.95
C ALA A 122 -1.67 -15.16 -14.99
N SER A 123 -0.49 -15.30 -15.58
CA SER A 123 0.76 -15.40 -14.84
C SER A 123 0.77 -14.36 -13.72
N ALA A 124 1.02 -14.80 -12.49
CA ALA A 124 1.27 -13.93 -11.35
C ALA A 124 2.52 -13.03 -11.54
N THR A 125 3.13 -13.06 -12.74
CA THR A 125 4.18 -12.14 -13.18
C THR A 125 3.67 -11.00 -14.07
N ASP A 126 2.38 -10.93 -14.45
CA ASP A 126 1.90 -9.92 -15.41
C ASP A 126 0.44 -9.42 -15.23
N ALA A 127 -0.12 -9.46 -14.01
CA ALA A 127 -1.14 -8.45 -13.69
C ALA A 127 -0.44 -7.09 -13.82
N GLY A 128 -0.68 -6.38 -14.93
CA GLY A 128 0.26 -5.46 -15.58
C GLY A 128 0.93 -4.42 -14.68
N ILE A 129 2.10 -3.93 -15.09
CA ILE A 129 2.91 -2.90 -14.37
C ILE A 129 2.10 -1.62 -14.07
N GLY A 130 0.91 -1.49 -14.64
CA GLY A 130 0.16 -0.28 -14.77
C GLY A 130 0.47 0.35 -16.12
N PRO A 131 0.01 1.57 -16.35
CA PRO A 131 0.31 2.31 -17.57
C PRO A 131 1.81 2.56 -17.69
N ALA A 132 2.34 2.49 -18.92
CA ALA A 132 3.72 2.88 -19.20
C ALA A 132 3.93 4.38 -18.96
N ALA A 133 5.17 4.79 -18.67
CA ALA A 133 5.51 6.20 -18.55
C ALA A 133 5.15 6.97 -19.84
N GLY A 134 4.63 8.19 -19.70
CA GLY A 134 4.13 9.03 -20.79
C GLY A 134 2.67 8.78 -21.20
N THR A 135 2.03 7.71 -20.69
CA THR A 135 0.62 7.40 -20.96
C THR A 135 -0.28 8.46 -20.32
N PRO A 136 -1.20 9.09 -21.07
CA PRO A 136 -2.12 10.07 -20.51
C PRO A 136 -3.16 9.41 -19.59
N LEU A 137 -3.60 10.12 -18.56
CA LEU A 137 -4.70 9.68 -17.69
C LEU A 137 -6.01 9.45 -18.47
N PRO A 138 -6.89 8.56 -17.99
CA PRO A 138 -8.22 8.38 -18.55
C PRO A 138 -8.99 9.71 -18.63
N PRO A 139 -9.74 9.97 -19.71
CA PRO A 139 -10.57 11.18 -19.81
C PRO A 139 -11.81 11.11 -18.91
N THR A 140 -12.11 9.93 -18.39
CA THR A 140 -13.33 9.61 -17.65
C THR A 140 -13.44 10.42 -16.37
N PRO A 141 -14.51 11.23 -16.22
CA PRO A 141 -14.67 12.10 -15.08
C PRO A 141 -15.02 11.31 -13.82
N LEU A 142 -14.53 11.81 -12.69
CA LEU A 142 -14.90 11.38 -11.35
C LEU A 142 -15.56 12.54 -10.60
N ARG A 143 -15.94 12.31 -9.35
CA ARG A 143 -16.48 13.33 -8.44
C ARG A 143 -15.64 13.40 -7.18
N ASP A 144 -15.35 14.61 -6.72
CA ASP A 144 -14.69 14.80 -5.44
C ASP A 144 -15.65 14.71 -4.25
N GLN A 145 -15.10 14.82 -3.04
CA GLN A 145 -15.84 14.82 -1.79
C GLN A 145 -16.85 15.98 -1.66
N ALA A 146 -16.72 17.05 -2.45
CA ALA A 146 -17.69 18.15 -2.53
C ALA A 146 -18.75 17.92 -3.64
N GLY A 147 -18.71 16.76 -4.32
CA GLY A 147 -19.60 16.39 -5.42
C GLY A 147 -19.26 17.04 -6.76
N ARG A 148 -18.16 17.80 -6.84
CA ARG A 148 -17.74 18.50 -8.06
C ARG A 148 -17.15 17.50 -9.05
N VAL A 149 -17.39 17.72 -10.33
CA VAL A 149 -16.80 16.90 -11.39
C VAL A 149 -15.31 17.20 -11.50
N VAL A 150 -14.50 16.15 -11.46
CA VAL A 150 -13.05 16.19 -11.57
C VAL A 150 -12.62 15.42 -12.82
N THR A 151 -11.71 16.01 -13.58
CA THR A 151 -11.06 15.40 -14.75
C THR A 151 -9.55 15.59 -14.62
N ALA A 152 -8.74 14.95 -15.48
CA ALA A 152 -7.31 15.21 -15.52
C ALA A 152 -6.97 16.72 -15.67
N ARG A 153 -7.81 17.48 -16.41
CA ARG A 153 -7.63 18.93 -16.60
C ARG A 153 -7.86 19.74 -15.33
N SER A 154 -8.61 19.23 -14.36
CA SER A 154 -8.86 19.89 -13.07
C SER A 154 -7.56 20.11 -12.28
N PHE A 155 -6.49 19.41 -12.63
CA PHE A 155 -5.18 19.47 -11.98
C PHE A 155 -4.07 20.04 -12.87
N ALA A 156 -4.41 20.60 -14.03
CA ALA A 156 -3.44 21.11 -14.99
C ALA A 156 -2.43 22.08 -14.34
N GLY A 157 -1.15 21.91 -14.68
CA GLY A 157 -0.04 22.69 -14.13
C GLY A 157 0.54 22.18 -12.81
N ARG A 158 -0.02 21.09 -12.25
CA ARG A 158 0.46 20.43 -11.03
C ARG A 158 0.81 18.97 -11.32
N ASP A 159 1.85 18.47 -10.68
CA ASP A 159 2.07 17.03 -10.58
C ASP A 159 0.95 16.41 -9.72
N ILE A 160 0.59 15.16 -9.98
CA ILE A 160 -0.46 14.45 -9.23
C ILE A 160 0.14 13.19 -8.63
N ILE A 161 -0.13 12.96 -7.35
CA ILE A 161 0.08 11.67 -6.70
C ILE A 161 -1.27 11.01 -6.57
N VAL A 162 -1.49 9.91 -7.28
CA VAL A 162 -2.75 9.14 -7.27
C VAL A 162 -2.56 7.87 -6.45
N THR A 163 -3.47 7.60 -5.53
CA THR A 163 -3.57 6.30 -4.85
C THR A 163 -5.00 5.81 -4.85
N PHE A 164 -5.22 4.55 -4.48
CA PHE A 164 -6.53 3.92 -4.43
C PHE A 164 -6.87 3.51 -2.99
N ILE A 165 -8.11 3.78 -2.59
CA ILE A 165 -8.57 3.56 -1.22
C ILE A 165 -9.92 2.84 -1.19
N TYR A 166 -10.21 2.28 -0.03
CA TYR A 166 -11.50 1.74 0.36
C TYR A 166 -11.74 2.21 1.79
N THR A 167 -12.77 3.01 2.03
CA THR A 167 -12.90 3.71 3.33
C THR A 167 -13.16 2.75 4.50
N ARG A 168 -13.72 1.57 4.23
CA ARG A 168 -13.97 0.53 5.23
C ARG A 168 -12.85 -0.51 5.30
N CYS A 169 -11.69 -0.26 4.70
CA CYS A 169 -10.55 -1.18 4.72
C CYS A 169 -10.10 -1.45 6.17
N PRO A 170 -10.18 -2.70 6.66
CA PRO A 170 -9.90 -2.99 8.06
C PRO A 170 -8.41 -3.23 8.34
N LEU A 171 -7.59 -3.40 7.30
CA LEU A 171 -6.17 -3.73 7.45
C LEU A 171 -5.32 -2.45 7.59
N PRO A 172 -4.55 -2.32 8.68
CA PRO A 172 -3.87 -1.06 9.02
C PRO A 172 -2.68 -0.72 8.10
N ASP A 173 -2.15 -1.73 7.40
CA ASP A 173 -1.04 -1.66 6.45
C ASP A 173 -1.51 -1.53 4.98
N PHE A 174 -2.81 -1.32 4.76
CA PHE A 174 -3.40 -1.07 3.45
C PHE A 174 -3.78 0.41 3.27
N CYS A 175 -5.06 0.71 3.06
CA CYS A 175 -5.55 2.06 2.80
C CYS A 175 -5.15 3.06 3.90
N PRO A 176 -5.25 2.72 5.21
CA PRO A 176 -4.78 3.61 6.27
C PRO A 176 -3.29 3.94 6.20
N LEU A 177 -2.44 2.98 5.83
CA LEU A 177 -1.01 3.21 5.66
C LEU A 177 -0.71 4.09 4.45
N MET A 178 -1.42 3.90 3.33
CA MET A 178 -1.27 4.77 2.14
C MET A 178 -1.61 6.22 2.50
N MET A 179 -2.74 6.46 3.18
CA MET A 179 -3.12 7.80 3.61
C MET A 179 -2.06 8.44 4.51
N ARG A 180 -1.53 7.72 5.51
CA ARG A 180 -0.45 8.22 6.38
C ARG A 180 0.81 8.57 5.58
N ARG A 181 1.22 7.73 4.63
CA ARG A 181 2.40 8.01 3.81
C ARG A 181 2.23 9.20 2.90
N LEU A 182 1.05 9.36 2.28
CA LEU A 182 0.79 10.57 1.50
C LEU A 182 0.74 11.83 2.41
N ASP A 183 0.30 11.73 3.67
CA ASP A 183 0.40 12.83 4.64
C ASP A 183 1.86 13.18 4.99
N ASP A 184 2.74 12.18 5.12
CA ASP A 184 4.19 12.38 5.25
C ASP A 184 4.79 13.06 4.01
N VAL A 185 4.38 12.65 2.80
CA VAL A 185 4.77 13.30 1.54
C VAL A 185 4.31 14.75 1.52
N ALA A 186 3.07 15.03 1.90
CA ALA A 186 2.54 16.38 2.01
C ALA A 186 3.42 17.23 2.94
N ALA A 187 3.78 16.70 4.12
CA ALA A 187 4.68 17.38 5.05
C ALA A 187 6.06 17.66 4.47
N ARG A 188 6.65 16.74 3.68
CA ARG A 188 7.92 16.94 2.98
C ARG A 188 7.80 18.03 1.91
N LEU A 189 6.74 18.02 1.11
CA LEU A 189 6.49 19.01 0.06
C LEU A 189 6.31 20.42 0.64
N ARG A 190 5.70 20.55 1.82
CA ARG A 190 5.63 21.82 2.56
C ARG A 190 7.02 22.33 2.93
N LYS A 191 7.86 21.48 3.51
CA LYS A 191 9.23 21.83 3.91
C LYS A 191 10.11 22.22 2.73
N SER A 192 9.89 21.63 1.55
CA SER A 192 10.66 21.95 0.34
C SER A 192 10.10 23.11 -0.49
N GLY A 193 8.98 23.74 -0.07
CA GLY A 193 8.30 24.78 -0.85
C GLY A 193 7.64 24.28 -2.15
N ARG A 194 7.41 22.95 -2.27
CA ARG A 194 6.76 22.30 -3.41
C ARG A 194 5.29 21.96 -3.19
N ARG A 195 4.72 22.30 -2.02
CA ARG A 195 3.32 22.02 -1.67
C ARG A 195 2.33 22.42 -2.77
N ASP A 196 2.52 23.58 -3.38
CA ASP A 196 1.55 24.12 -4.34
C ASP A 196 1.70 23.56 -5.75
N ASP A 197 2.72 22.74 -5.99
CA ASP A 197 2.99 22.11 -7.28
C ASP A 197 2.37 20.72 -7.40
N VAL A 198 1.92 20.15 -6.28
CA VAL A 198 1.48 18.77 -6.22
C VAL A 198 0.05 18.70 -5.71
N GLN A 199 -0.77 17.90 -6.38
CA GLN A 199 -2.10 17.50 -5.91
C GLN A 199 -2.04 16.04 -5.44
N MET A 200 -2.57 15.78 -4.26
CA MET A 200 -2.78 14.41 -3.76
C MET A 200 -4.20 13.97 -4.11
N VAL A 201 -4.32 12.77 -4.69
CA VAL A 201 -5.58 12.21 -5.16
C VAL A 201 -5.72 10.79 -4.62
N ALA A 202 -6.83 10.51 -3.95
CA ALA A 202 -7.18 9.16 -3.51
C ALA A 202 -8.51 8.76 -4.14
N ILE A 203 -8.50 7.72 -4.97
CA ILE A 203 -9.68 7.23 -5.71
C ILE A 203 -10.27 6.05 -4.96
N SER A 204 -11.55 6.12 -4.62
CA SER A 204 -12.26 4.97 -4.04
C SER A 204 -12.43 3.85 -5.06
N ILE A 205 -12.26 2.60 -4.63
CA ILE A 205 -12.61 1.39 -5.39
C ILE A 205 -13.99 0.82 -5.03
N ASP A 206 -14.72 1.45 -4.11
CA ASP A 206 -16.04 1.04 -3.62
C ASP A 206 -17.08 2.18 -3.76
N PRO A 207 -17.40 2.59 -4.99
CA PRO A 207 -18.29 3.72 -5.25
C PRO A 207 -19.72 3.54 -4.72
N ALA A 208 -20.14 2.29 -4.45
CA ALA A 208 -21.46 2.01 -3.90
C ALA A 208 -21.59 2.49 -2.44
N HIS A 209 -20.52 2.44 -1.66
CA HIS A 209 -20.48 2.92 -0.28
C HIS A 209 -19.82 4.30 -0.15
N ASP A 210 -18.71 4.51 -0.85
CA ASP A 210 -17.83 5.68 -0.72
C ASP A 210 -18.40 6.88 -1.49
N THR A 211 -19.55 7.38 -1.02
CA THR A 211 -20.17 8.60 -1.51
C THR A 211 -19.30 9.83 -1.20
N PRO A 212 -19.50 10.98 -1.87
CA PRO A 212 -18.75 12.20 -1.60
C PRO A 212 -18.69 12.59 -0.11
N ARG A 213 -19.82 12.45 0.61
CA ARG A 213 -19.89 12.74 2.05
C ARG A 213 -19.06 11.77 2.90
N VAL A 214 -19.06 10.48 2.55
CA VAL A 214 -18.24 9.46 3.24
C VAL A 214 -16.75 9.75 3.01
N LEU A 215 -16.38 10.08 1.78
CA LEU A 215 -15.03 10.49 1.43
C LEU A 215 -14.61 11.77 2.14
N GLU A 216 -15.48 12.76 2.30
CA GLU A 216 -15.18 13.95 3.07
C GLU A 216 -14.82 13.61 4.52
N ALA A 217 -15.65 12.79 5.17
CA ALA A 217 -15.41 12.36 6.54
C ALA A 217 -14.10 11.55 6.67
N TYR A 218 -13.85 10.64 5.73
CA TYR A 218 -12.64 9.83 5.68
C TYR A 218 -11.38 10.70 5.51
N GLY A 219 -11.40 11.64 4.56
CA GLY A 219 -10.30 12.57 4.33
C GLY A 219 -9.97 13.39 5.58
N ARG A 220 -10.98 13.92 6.28
CA ARG A 220 -10.78 14.68 7.53
C ARG A 220 -10.20 13.84 8.66
N ALA A 221 -10.52 12.56 8.72
CA ALA A 221 -10.00 11.66 9.76
C ALA A 221 -8.54 11.25 9.51
N HIS A 222 -8.10 11.20 8.24
CA HIS A 222 -6.80 10.63 7.87
C HIS A 222 -5.75 11.65 7.40
N ILE A 223 -6.15 12.85 6.98
CA ILE A 223 -5.23 13.91 6.54
C ILE A 223 -4.99 14.84 7.73
N THR A 224 -3.84 14.70 8.39
CA THR A 224 -3.55 15.38 9.67
C THR A 224 -2.48 16.46 9.55
N GLY A 225 -1.66 16.43 8.49
CA GLY A 225 -0.56 17.35 8.26
C GLY A 225 -0.96 18.75 7.75
N GLU A 226 -2.23 18.95 7.42
CA GLU A 226 -2.79 20.21 6.93
C GLU A 226 -3.51 20.96 8.08
N ALA A 227 -3.02 22.16 8.42
CA ALA A 227 -3.57 22.95 9.54
C ALA A 227 -4.92 23.64 9.22
N ALA A 228 -5.35 23.60 7.96
CA ALA A 228 -6.57 24.21 7.46
C ALA A 228 -7.41 23.15 6.71
N ASP A 229 -8.24 23.56 5.76
CA ASP A 229 -9.00 22.62 4.93
C ASP A 229 -8.05 21.71 4.09
N PRO A 230 -8.00 20.39 4.37
CA PRO A 230 -7.10 19.48 3.66
C PRO A 230 -7.41 19.41 2.16
N PHE A 231 -8.65 19.71 1.78
CA PHE A 231 -9.15 19.57 0.42
C PHE A 231 -8.66 20.63 -0.57
N GLN A 232 -7.83 21.56 -0.11
CA GLN A 232 -7.10 22.46 -1.02
C GLN A 232 -5.98 21.76 -1.79
N ARG A 233 -5.40 20.70 -1.24
CA ARG A 233 -4.31 19.93 -1.87
C ARG A 233 -4.59 18.44 -1.96
N TRP A 234 -5.73 18.01 -1.41
CA TRP A 234 -6.22 16.65 -1.48
C TRP A 234 -7.57 16.59 -2.20
N SER A 235 -7.75 15.58 -3.03
CA SER A 235 -9.05 15.24 -3.60
C SER A 235 -9.30 13.76 -3.39
N LEU A 236 -10.40 13.44 -2.70
CA LEU A 236 -10.88 12.08 -2.57
C LEU A 236 -11.98 11.91 -3.62
N LEU A 237 -11.79 10.95 -4.53
CA LEU A 237 -12.60 10.81 -5.72
C LEU A 237 -13.43 9.52 -5.69
N THR A 238 -14.65 9.61 -6.20
CA THR A 238 -15.58 8.49 -6.43
C THR A 238 -16.29 8.71 -7.77
N GLY A 239 -17.15 7.78 -8.17
CA GLY A 239 -17.89 7.85 -9.42
C GLY A 239 -18.98 6.78 -9.50
N THR A 240 -19.42 6.48 -10.71
CA THR A 240 -20.16 5.25 -10.97
C THR A 240 -19.21 4.04 -10.94
N PRO A 241 -19.72 2.81 -10.70
CA PRO A 241 -18.91 1.59 -10.79
C PRO A 241 -18.12 1.48 -12.09
N GLU A 242 -18.72 1.86 -13.22
CA GLU A 242 -18.08 1.82 -14.53
C GLU A 242 -16.91 2.81 -14.62
N GLN A 243 -17.12 4.05 -14.13
CA GLN A 243 -16.08 5.07 -14.11
C GLN A 243 -14.91 4.66 -13.22
N VAL A 244 -15.18 4.18 -12.02
CA VAL A 244 -14.13 3.71 -11.09
C VAL A 244 -13.42 2.48 -11.66
N GLY A 245 -14.16 1.55 -12.27
CA GLY A 245 -13.62 0.35 -12.90
C GLY A 245 -12.65 0.66 -14.04
N GLU A 246 -12.91 1.71 -14.83
CA GLU A 246 -11.96 2.16 -15.87
C GLU A 246 -10.66 2.67 -15.27
N TRP A 247 -10.72 3.51 -14.22
CA TRP A 247 -9.53 4.01 -13.53
C TRP A 247 -8.75 2.88 -12.84
N ALA A 248 -9.43 1.95 -12.17
CA ALA A 248 -8.81 0.79 -11.56
C ALA A 248 -8.10 -0.09 -12.60
N THR A 249 -8.80 -0.42 -13.69
CA THR A 249 -8.27 -1.20 -14.81
C THR A 249 -7.04 -0.53 -15.44
N PHE A 250 -7.13 0.78 -15.67
CA PHE A 250 -6.03 1.57 -16.24
C PHE A 250 -4.76 1.42 -15.39
N PHE A 251 -4.86 1.52 -14.06
CA PHE A 251 -3.74 1.34 -13.13
C PHE A 251 -3.41 -0.12 -12.79
N ALA A 252 -3.98 -1.08 -13.53
CA ALA A 252 -3.83 -2.52 -13.30
C ALA A 252 -4.10 -2.92 -11.83
N LEU A 253 -5.12 -2.29 -11.25
CA LEU A 253 -5.86 -2.84 -10.11
C LEU A 253 -6.85 -3.82 -10.71
N THR A 254 -6.50 -5.10 -10.65
CA THR A 254 -7.32 -6.13 -11.26
C THR A 254 -8.72 -6.08 -10.67
N TYR A 255 -9.72 -6.08 -11.53
CA TYR A 255 -11.11 -6.27 -11.19
C TYR A 255 -11.48 -7.57 -11.89
N GLU A 256 -11.96 -8.60 -11.17
CA GLU A 256 -12.33 -9.82 -11.90
C GLU A 256 -13.50 -9.51 -12.84
N PRO A 257 -13.48 -10.01 -14.09
CA PRO A 257 -14.43 -9.60 -15.14
C PRO A 257 -15.90 -9.90 -14.83
N ASP A 258 -16.18 -10.76 -13.86
CA ASP A 258 -17.53 -11.17 -13.48
C ASP A 258 -18.15 -10.28 -12.39
N GLY A 259 -17.41 -9.29 -11.90
CA GLY A 259 -17.88 -8.32 -10.91
C GLY A 259 -18.14 -8.92 -9.52
N LYS A 260 -17.70 -10.16 -9.25
CA LYS A 260 -17.93 -10.83 -7.96
C LYS A 260 -16.73 -10.79 -7.03
N GLU A 261 -15.54 -10.55 -7.55
CA GLU A 261 -14.31 -10.53 -6.77
C GLU A 261 -13.49 -9.26 -7.04
N ILE A 262 -13.31 -8.42 -6.01
CA ILE A 262 -12.43 -7.25 -6.08
C ILE A 262 -11.00 -7.75 -5.95
N ALA A 263 -10.16 -7.63 -6.98
CA ALA A 263 -8.73 -7.87 -6.81
C ALA A 263 -8.06 -6.59 -6.26
N HIS A 264 -7.99 -6.52 -4.94
CA HIS A 264 -7.44 -5.41 -4.18
C HIS A 264 -5.91 -5.49 -4.10
N GLY A 265 -5.23 -4.90 -5.09
CA GLY A 265 -3.83 -4.49 -4.97
C GLY A 265 -3.69 -3.07 -4.45
N LEU A 266 -2.53 -2.69 -3.91
CA LEU A 266 -2.21 -1.29 -3.66
C LEU A 266 -1.42 -0.71 -4.84
N ARG A 267 -1.80 0.50 -5.25
CA ARG A 267 -1.13 1.28 -6.30
C ARG A 267 -1.00 2.72 -5.86
N THR A 268 0.18 3.28 -6.07
CA THR A 268 0.42 4.71 -5.98
C THR A 268 1.16 5.15 -7.23
N ALA A 269 0.64 6.13 -7.95
CA ALA A 269 1.22 6.61 -9.20
C ALA A 269 1.59 8.09 -9.09
N VAL A 270 2.62 8.49 -9.84
CA VAL A 270 2.94 9.88 -10.09
C VAL A 270 2.55 10.22 -11.52
N VAL A 271 1.93 11.38 -11.69
CA VAL A 271 1.52 11.94 -12.96
C VAL A 271 2.11 13.34 -13.07
N ASP A 272 2.64 13.70 -14.23
CA ASP A 272 3.17 15.04 -14.49
C ASP A 272 2.06 16.09 -14.71
N ARG A 273 2.50 17.32 -14.90
CA ARG A 273 1.67 18.54 -15.06
C ARG A 273 0.81 18.52 -16.32
N GLU A 274 1.19 17.70 -17.29
CA GLU A 274 0.50 17.45 -18.55
C GLU A 274 -0.51 16.30 -18.45
N GLY A 275 -0.62 15.65 -17.28
CA GLY A 275 -1.54 14.56 -17.04
C GLY A 275 -1.04 13.22 -17.59
N ARG A 276 0.28 13.02 -17.69
CA ARG A 276 0.90 11.77 -18.13
C ARG A 276 1.57 11.05 -16.98
N VAL A 277 1.45 9.73 -16.98
CA VAL A 277 2.04 8.88 -15.94
C VAL A 277 3.56 8.98 -16.00
N VAL A 278 4.19 9.23 -14.86
CA VAL A 278 5.65 9.17 -14.69
C VAL A 278 6.06 7.78 -14.25
N GLY A 279 5.31 7.18 -13.31
CA GLY A 279 5.54 5.82 -12.84
C GLY A 279 4.51 5.36 -11.82
N VAL A 280 4.51 4.05 -11.57
CA VAL A 280 3.57 3.38 -10.65
C VAL A 280 4.36 2.55 -9.65
N LEU A 281 4.12 2.81 -8.37
CA LEU A 281 4.62 2.05 -7.24
C LEU A 281 3.57 1.02 -6.82
N ARG A 282 4.01 -0.22 -6.67
CA ARG A 282 3.16 -1.35 -6.31
C ARG A 282 3.22 -1.64 -4.82
N GLY A 283 2.10 -2.12 -4.29
CA GLY A 283 2.02 -2.59 -2.92
C GLY A 283 2.18 -1.45 -1.91
N ASN A 284 2.51 -1.85 -0.69
CA ASN A 284 2.74 -0.97 0.45
C ASN A 284 4.21 -0.96 0.89
N GLN A 285 5.17 -1.33 0.04
CA GLN A 285 6.58 -1.38 0.46
C GLN A 285 7.37 -0.11 0.10
N TRP A 286 6.85 0.71 -0.81
CA TRP A 286 7.50 1.96 -1.22
C TRP A 286 7.67 2.95 -0.06
N THR A 287 8.74 3.74 -0.08
CA THR A 287 9.00 4.75 0.97
C THR A 287 8.62 6.16 0.52
N THR A 288 8.40 7.07 1.47
CA THR A 288 8.20 8.50 1.18
C THR A 288 9.33 9.07 0.32
N ASP A 289 10.58 8.69 0.58
CA ASP A 289 11.73 9.17 -0.18
C ASP A 289 11.77 8.59 -1.61
N GLU A 290 11.27 7.37 -1.82
CA GLU A 290 11.10 6.79 -3.15
C GLU A 290 10.03 7.52 -3.96
N LEU A 291 8.86 7.77 -3.37
CA LEU A 291 7.79 8.51 -4.04
C LEU A 291 8.20 9.96 -4.34
N MET A 292 8.91 10.61 -3.43
CA MET A 292 9.44 11.97 -3.65
C MET A 292 10.48 12.02 -4.79
N ARG A 293 11.29 10.97 -4.97
CA ARG A 293 12.24 10.87 -6.10
C ARG A 293 11.55 10.66 -7.44
N LEU A 294 10.35 10.10 -7.44
CA LEU A 294 9.56 9.88 -8.65
C LEU A 294 8.87 11.16 -9.16
N LEU A 295 8.69 12.17 -8.30
CA LEU A 295 8.16 13.47 -8.71
C LEU A 295 9.11 14.15 -9.71
N PRO A 296 8.60 14.68 -10.85
CA PRO A 296 9.40 15.46 -11.78
C PRO A 296 10.17 16.60 -11.09
N PRO A 297 11.35 16.98 -11.60
CA PRO A 297 12.06 18.17 -11.12
C PRO A 297 11.26 19.45 -11.44
N ARG A 298 11.60 20.53 -10.73
CA ARG A 298 11.15 21.88 -11.08
C ARG A 298 12.02 22.49 -12.17
#